data_AF-A0ABD3ERJ9-F1
#
_entry.id   AF-A0ABD3ERJ9-F1
#
_cell.length_a   1.000
_cell.length_b   1.000
_cell.length_c   1.000
_cell.angle_alpha   90.00
_cell.angle_beta   90.00
_cell.angle_gamma   90.00
#
_symmetry.space_group_name_H-M   'P 1'
#
loop_
_entity.id
_entity.type
_entity.pdbx_description
1 polymer ?
#
loop_
_entity_poly.entity_id
_entity_poly.type
_entity_poly.pdbx_seq_one_letter_code
_entity_poly.pdbx_strand_id
1 'polypeptide(L)'
;MRLSYLLLVAAAALLATGNAASIEADAGTRSLRSHTTRHNKAQDEERAFRYTFSFRKWDDFFSSLPNQFERMRKEPSYLRQTFKNWRSGMGTSKEAVAYMRSQGLSEKAIDQFEDAFKSYLTHKLAKGK
;
A
#
# COMPACT_ATOMS: atom_id res chain seq x y z
N MET A 1 -15.86 33.51 -20.57
CA MET A 1 -14.67 33.37 -21.41
C MET A 1 -13.56 32.73 -20.58
N ARG A 2 -12.93 31.70 -21.15
CA ARG A 2 -11.78 31.00 -20.56
C ARG A 2 -10.55 31.88 -20.67
N LEU A 3 -9.76 31.97 -19.61
CA LEU A 3 -8.32 32.20 -19.73
C LEU A 3 -7.60 31.48 -18.59
N SER A 4 -7.02 30.34 -18.95
CA SER A 4 -5.87 29.73 -18.29
C SER A 4 -4.65 30.65 -18.50
N TYR A 5 -3.67 30.63 -17.58
CA TYR A 5 -2.25 30.32 -17.85
C TYR A 5 -1.37 30.54 -16.59
N LEU A 6 -0.83 29.42 -16.10
CA LEU A 6 0.52 29.14 -15.56
C LEU A 6 1.36 30.29 -14.96
N LEU A 7 1.80 30.09 -13.71
CA LEU A 7 3.14 30.49 -13.28
C LEU A 7 3.67 29.53 -12.19
N LEU A 8 4.80 28.91 -12.51
CA LEU A 8 5.52 27.91 -11.74
C LEU A 8 6.88 28.52 -11.39
N VAL A 9 7.15 28.80 -10.11
CA VAL A 9 8.50 29.14 -9.61
C VAL A 9 8.67 28.51 -8.23
N ALA A 10 9.71 27.70 -8.11
CA ALA A 10 10.12 26.97 -6.91
C ALA A 10 10.97 27.85 -5.99
N ALA A 11 10.84 27.68 -4.67
CA ALA A 11 11.85 28.08 -3.71
C ALA A 11 11.87 27.07 -2.55
N ALA A 12 12.82 26.14 -2.60
CA ALA A 12 13.19 25.30 -1.47
C ALA A 12 14.19 26.08 -0.60
N ALA A 13 13.72 26.62 0.53
CA ALA A 13 14.62 27.13 1.57
C ALA A 13 14.81 26.04 2.63
N LEU A 14 15.91 25.28 2.50
CA LEU A 14 16.45 24.44 3.56
C LEU A 14 16.96 25.36 4.67
N LEU A 15 16.20 25.48 5.76
CA LEU A 15 16.71 26.06 7.01
C LEU A 15 17.57 25.01 7.71
N ALA A 16 18.86 25.01 7.36
CA ALA A 16 19.91 24.41 8.17
C ALA A 16 20.18 25.32 9.37
N THR A 17 19.44 25.13 10.47
CA THR A 17 19.76 25.77 11.74
C THR A 17 20.84 24.95 12.43
N GLY A 18 22.09 25.38 12.23
CA GLY A 18 23.23 24.87 12.98
C GLY A 18 23.21 25.39 14.41
N ASN A 19 23.11 24.48 15.37
CA ASN A 19 23.40 24.77 16.77
C ASN A 19 24.75 24.13 17.11
N ALA A 20 25.82 24.89 16.86
CA ALA A 20 27.08 24.70 17.54
C ALA A 20 26.92 25.19 18.98
N ALA A 21 26.99 24.30 19.95
CA ALA A 21 27.21 24.65 21.35
C ALA A 21 28.12 23.59 22.00
N SER A 22 29.32 24.07 22.30
CA SER A 22 30.38 23.61 23.20
C SER A 22 30.54 22.14 23.59
N ILE A 23 31.78 21.71 23.38
CA ILE A 23 32.48 20.59 24.01
C ILE A 23 32.48 20.78 25.53
N GLU A 24 32.01 19.78 26.27
CA GLU A 24 32.53 19.47 27.60
C GLU A 24 32.68 17.95 27.70
N ALA A 25 33.90 17.52 28.01
CA ALA A 25 34.27 16.14 28.17
C ALA A 25 33.82 15.65 29.55
N ASP A 26 33.09 14.54 29.61
CA ASP A 26 33.14 13.66 30.77
C ASP A 26 32.86 12.21 30.37
N ALA A 27 33.72 11.34 30.87
CA ALA A 27 33.80 9.93 30.54
C ALA A 27 32.72 9.14 31.29
N GLY A 28 31.61 8.87 30.61
CA GLY A 28 30.64 7.87 31.03
C GLY A 28 30.32 6.96 29.86
N THR A 29 30.86 5.73 29.85
CA THR A 29 30.49 4.69 28.88
C THR A 29 29.03 4.30 29.10
N ARG A 30 28.11 5.10 28.56
CA ARG A 30 26.70 4.78 28.46
C ARG A 30 26.55 3.69 27.43
N SER A 31 26.46 2.46 27.92
CA SER A 31 26.00 1.30 27.18
C SER A 31 24.68 1.66 26.49
N LEU A 32 24.75 1.92 25.19
CA LEU A 32 23.57 2.01 24.35
C LEU A 32 22.96 0.61 24.36
N ARG A 33 21.81 0.46 25.04
CA ARG A 33 20.95 -0.72 24.90
C ARG A 33 20.80 -0.97 23.41
N SER A 34 21.46 -2.02 22.92
CA SER A 34 21.17 -2.61 21.62
C SER A 34 19.72 -3.02 21.66
N HIS A 35 18.86 -2.25 20.99
CA HIS A 35 17.59 -2.75 20.54
C HIS A 35 17.93 -3.83 19.50
N THR A 36 18.21 -5.04 20.00
CA THR A 36 17.91 -6.26 19.25
C THR A 36 16.40 -6.25 19.12
N THR A 37 15.90 -5.50 18.14
CA THR A 37 14.59 -5.75 17.58
C THR A 37 14.67 -7.20 17.16
N ARG A 38 14.01 -8.08 17.94
CA ARG A 38 13.79 -9.47 17.56
C ARG A 38 13.13 -9.45 16.20
N HIS A 39 13.96 -9.50 15.19
CA HIS A 39 13.60 -9.58 13.80
C HIS A 39 13.18 -11.01 13.55
N ASN A 40 12.05 -11.45 14.12
CA ASN A 40 11.61 -12.86 14.05
C ASN A 40 10.10 -13.03 14.30
N LYS A 41 9.26 -12.07 13.88
CA LYS A 41 7.81 -12.30 13.69
C LYS A 41 7.18 -11.53 12.51
N ALA A 42 7.82 -10.48 12.00
CA ALA A 42 7.28 -9.73 10.85
C ALA A 42 7.56 -10.40 9.49
N GLN A 43 8.58 -11.26 9.40
CA GLN A 43 8.94 -11.95 8.16
C GLN A 43 8.12 -13.21 7.88
N ASP A 44 7.47 -13.80 8.89
CA ASP A 44 6.80 -15.10 8.73
C ASP A 44 5.40 -14.99 8.08
N GLU A 45 4.86 -13.76 7.99
CA GLU A 45 3.61 -13.49 7.29
C GLU A 45 3.78 -13.29 5.77
N GLU A 46 5.00 -13.01 5.30
CA GLU A 46 5.26 -12.61 3.91
C GLU A 46 5.07 -13.76 2.91
N ARG A 47 5.01 -15.01 3.39
CA ARG A 47 5.08 -16.17 2.49
C ARG A 47 3.77 -16.62 1.81
N ALA A 48 2.58 -16.11 2.15
CA ALA A 48 1.40 -16.98 2.00
C ALA A 48 0.24 -16.58 1.08
N PHE A 49 0.00 -15.29 0.78
CA PHE A 49 -1.14 -14.94 -0.09
C PHE A 49 -0.70 -14.72 -1.55
N ARG A 50 -1.02 -15.68 -2.43
CA ARG A 50 -0.95 -15.52 -3.89
C ARG A 50 -2.36 -15.67 -4.43
N TYR A 51 -2.79 -14.71 -5.24
CA TYR A 51 -4.05 -14.78 -5.96
C TYR A 51 -3.76 -14.68 -7.44
N THR A 52 -4.19 -15.69 -8.19
CA THR A 52 -4.07 -15.69 -9.65
C THR A 52 -5.43 -15.36 -10.22
N PHE A 53 -5.53 -14.19 -10.83
CA PHE A 53 -6.72 -13.82 -11.56
C PHE A 53 -6.80 -14.64 -12.87
N SER A 54 -7.96 -15.21 -13.16
CA SER A 54 -8.19 -16.03 -14.35
C SER A 54 -8.55 -15.17 -15.57
N PHE A 55 -7.55 -14.56 -16.20
CA PHE A 55 -7.74 -13.58 -17.29
C PHE A 55 -8.03 -14.17 -18.68
N ARG A 56 -7.94 -15.49 -18.85
CA ARG A 56 -8.07 -16.18 -20.16
C ARG A 56 -9.41 -15.98 -20.87
N LYS A 57 -10.39 -15.34 -20.22
CA LYS A 57 -11.73 -14.99 -20.75
C LYS A 57 -11.95 -13.46 -20.92
N TRP A 58 -10.93 -12.61 -20.77
CA TRP A 58 -11.15 -11.22 -20.33
C TRP A 58 -10.26 -10.12 -20.94
N ASP A 59 -9.47 -10.39 -21.99
CA ASP A 59 -8.50 -9.42 -22.54
C ASP A 59 -9.14 -8.07 -22.95
N ASP A 60 -10.38 -8.06 -23.45
CA ASP A 60 -11.05 -6.82 -23.87
C ASP A 60 -11.48 -5.92 -22.69
N PHE A 61 -11.73 -6.49 -21.52
CA PHE A 61 -12.41 -5.79 -20.42
C PHE A 61 -11.47 -5.01 -19.51
N PHE A 62 -10.19 -5.42 -19.48
CA PHE A 62 -9.15 -4.80 -18.65
C PHE A 62 -8.21 -3.90 -19.46
N SER A 63 -8.51 -3.71 -20.74
CA SER A 63 -7.78 -2.81 -21.65
C SER A 63 -7.76 -1.36 -21.17
N SER A 64 -8.71 -0.93 -20.31
CA SER A 64 -8.77 0.41 -19.73
C SER A 64 -8.77 0.45 -18.19
N LEU A 65 -8.15 -0.51 -17.50
CA LEU A 65 -8.03 -0.42 -16.04
C LEU A 65 -7.28 0.85 -15.63
N PRO A 66 -7.72 1.54 -14.55
CA PRO A 66 -6.88 2.53 -13.93
C PRO A 66 -5.55 1.89 -13.48
N ASN A 67 -4.45 2.64 -13.64
CA ASN A 67 -3.08 2.15 -13.41
C ASN A 67 -2.89 1.39 -12.08
N GLN A 68 -3.56 1.82 -11.01
CA GLN A 68 -3.47 1.14 -9.71
C GLN A 68 -3.96 -0.32 -9.79
N PHE A 69 -5.06 -0.58 -10.49
CA PHE A 69 -5.66 -1.91 -10.60
C PHE A 69 -4.91 -2.78 -11.61
N GLU A 70 -4.37 -2.16 -12.66
CA GLU A 70 -3.46 -2.87 -13.55
C GLU A 70 -2.21 -3.34 -12.81
N ARG A 71 -1.66 -2.50 -11.92
CA ARG A 71 -0.51 -2.86 -11.11
C ARG A 71 -0.86 -3.95 -10.08
N MET A 72 -2.03 -3.87 -9.46
CA MET A 72 -2.54 -4.95 -8.58
C MET A 72 -2.63 -6.29 -9.31
N ARG A 73 -2.99 -6.28 -10.59
CA ARG A 73 -3.01 -7.48 -11.42
C ARG A 73 -1.60 -8.03 -11.69
N LYS A 74 -0.64 -7.18 -12.04
CA LYS A 74 0.71 -7.59 -12.48
C LYS A 74 1.63 -7.92 -11.31
N GLU A 75 1.47 -7.25 -10.18
CA GLU A 75 2.39 -7.29 -9.05
C GLU A 75 1.70 -7.87 -7.80
N PRO A 76 1.95 -9.15 -7.47
CA PRO A 76 1.34 -9.81 -6.31
C PRO A 76 1.68 -9.15 -4.96
N SER A 77 2.87 -8.54 -4.85
CA SER A 77 3.28 -7.76 -3.67
C SER A 77 2.43 -6.52 -3.50
N TYR A 78 2.22 -5.77 -4.58
CA TYR A 78 1.37 -4.58 -4.56
C TYR A 78 -0.08 -4.94 -4.26
N LEU A 79 -0.62 -6.00 -4.88
CA LEU A 79 -1.95 -6.53 -4.56
C LEU A 79 -2.12 -6.80 -3.06
N ARG A 80 -1.18 -7.56 -2.47
CA ARG A 80 -1.20 -7.88 -1.03
C ARG A 80 -1.16 -6.64 -0.17
N GLN A 81 -0.28 -5.68 -0.47
CA GLN A 81 -0.16 -4.45 0.29
C GLN A 81 -1.44 -3.63 0.21
N THR A 82 -2.04 -3.51 -0.97
CA THR A 82 -3.31 -2.81 -1.16
C THR A 82 -4.43 -3.48 -0.37
N PHE A 83 -4.55 -4.81 -0.42
CA PHE A 83 -5.54 -5.54 0.37
C PHE A 83 -5.31 -5.43 1.88
N LYS A 84 -4.04 -5.39 2.32
CA LYS A 84 -3.72 -5.08 3.72
C LYS A 84 -4.26 -3.70 4.12
N ASN A 85 -4.03 -2.69 3.28
CA ASN A 85 -4.50 -1.33 3.52
C ASN A 85 -6.04 -1.23 3.49
N TRP A 86 -6.69 -1.90 2.55
CA TRP A 86 -8.15 -1.95 2.48
C TRP A 86 -8.75 -2.65 3.69
N ARG A 87 -8.15 -3.75 4.16
CA ARG A 87 -8.61 -4.40 5.40
C ARG A 87 -8.48 -3.46 6.61
N SER A 88 -7.42 -2.68 6.72
CA SER A 88 -7.26 -1.74 7.84
C SER A 88 -8.11 -0.48 7.73
N GLY A 89 -8.40 -0.01 6.50
CA GLY A 89 -9.12 1.25 6.27
C GLY A 89 -10.62 1.09 6.02
N MET A 90 -11.02 0.07 5.24
CA MET A 90 -12.42 -0.21 4.85
C MET A 90 -12.98 -1.43 5.59
N GLY A 91 -12.16 -2.43 5.90
CA GLY A 91 -12.56 -3.62 6.67
C GLY A 91 -13.45 -4.63 5.93
N THR A 92 -14.39 -4.21 5.07
CA THR A 92 -15.39 -5.07 4.42
C THR A 92 -15.28 -5.09 2.90
N SER A 93 -15.76 -6.17 2.26
CA SER A 93 -15.77 -6.26 0.79
C SER A 93 -16.74 -5.26 0.16
N LYS A 94 -17.85 -4.94 0.83
CA LYS A 94 -18.85 -3.96 0.35
C LYS A 94 -18.26 -2.56 0.22
N GLU A 95 -17.45 -2.14 1.18
CA GLU A 95 -16.76 -0.85 1.13
C GLU A 95 -15.66 -0.82 0.06
N ALA A 96 -14.93 -1.93 -0.11
CA ALA A 96 -13.99 -2.08 -1.22
C ALA A 96 -14.70 -1.97 -2.58
N VAL A 97 -15.88 -2.57 -2.74
CA VAL A 97 -16.70 -2.45 -3.95
C VAL A 97 -17.13 -1.01 -4.21
N ALA A 98 -17.59 -0.29 -3.17
CA ALA A 98 -17.94 1.11 -3.29
C ALA A 98 -16.73 1.97 -3.73
N TYR A 99 -15.55 1.71 -3.17
CA TYR A 99 -14.31 2.33 -3.61
C TYR A 99 -14.02 2.02 -5.08
N MET A 100 -14.06 0.76 -5.50
CA MET A 100 -13.78 0.36 -6.88
C MET A 100 -14.73 1.03 -7.89
N ARG A 101 -16.04 1.12 -7.56
CA ARG A 101 -17.01 1.89 -8.36
C ARG A 101 -16.63 3.35 -8.48
N SER A 102 -16.22 3.98 -7.38
CA SER A 102 -15.78 5.39 -7.39
C SER A 102 -14.53 5.63 -8.24
N GLN A 103 -13.69 4.59 -8.42
CA GLN A 103 -12.50 4.64 -9.26
C GLN A 103 -12.79 4.37 -10.74
N GLY A 104 -14.06 4.20 -11.11
CA GLY A 104 -14.48 3.97 -12.50
C GLY A 104 -14.27 2.53 -12.97
N LEU A 105 -14.19 1.55 -12.05
CA LEU A 105 -14.13 0.15 -12.47
C LEU A 105 -15.50 -0.29 -12.97
N SER A 106 -15.47 -1.06 -14.05
CA SER A 106 -16.62 -1.76 -14.58
C SER A 106 -17.03 -2.92 -13.67
N GLU A 107 -18.33 -3.25 -13.62
CA GLU A 107 -18.87 -4.22 -12.64
C GLU A 107 -18.17 -5.59 -12.68
N LYS A 108 -17.85 -6.11 -13.86
CA LYS A 108 -17.15 -7.42 -13.95
C LYS A 108 -15.71 -7.37 -13.39
N ALA A 109 -15.07 -6.21 -13.38
CA ALA A 109 -13.74 -6.01 -12.82
C ALA A 109 -13.84 -5.91 -11.30
N ILE A 110 -14.86 -5.20 -10.83
CA ILE A 110 -15.23 -5.13 -9.41
C ILE A 110 -15.45 -6.53 -8.86
N ASP A 111 -16.22 -7.40 -9.53
CA ASP A 111 -16.49 -8.77 -9.09
C ASP A 111 -15.17 -9.55 -8.85
N GLN A 112 -14.24 -9.48 -9.80
CA GLN A 112 -12.95 -10.18 -9.69
C GLN A 112 -12.08 -9.65 -8.56
N PHE A 113 -11.98 -8.33 -8.41
CA PHE A 113 -11.20 -7.73 -7.33
C PHE A 113 -11.89 -7.92 -5.96
N GLU A 114 -13.23 -7.97 -5.91
CA GLU A 114 -13.97 -8.29 -4.71
C GLU A 114 -13.72 -9.74 -4.29
N ASP A 115 -13.79 -10.71 -5.21
CA ASP A 115 -13.49 -12.12 -4.95
C ASP A 115 -12.05 -12.32 -4.47
N ALA A 116 -11.10 -11.62 -5.10
CA ALA A 116 -9.72 -11.60 -4.66
C ALA A 116 -9.57 -11.05 -3.23
N PHE A 117 -10.30 -9.99 -2.90
CA PHE A 117 -10.26 -9.39 -1.57
C PHE A 117 -10.95 -10.27 -0.52
N LYS A 118 -12.09 -10.89 -0.82
CA LYS A 118 -12.74 -11.89 0.04
C LYS A 118 -11.80 -13.06 0.32
N SER A 119 -11.10 -13.56 -0.70
CA SER A 119 -10.10 -14.62 -0.54
C SER A 119 -8.96 -14.20 0.39
N TYR A 120 -8.52 -12.95 0.30
CA TYR A 120 -7.51 -12.38 1.20
C TYR A 120 -8.00 -12.30 2.65
N LEU A 121 -9.22 -11.84 2.88
CA LEU A 121 -9.82 -11.77 4.21
C LEU A 121 -9.92 -13.16 4.83
N THR A 122 -10.41 -14.15 4.09
CA THR A 122 -10.48 -15.55 4.54
C THR A 122 -9.11 -16.11 4.90
N HIS A 123 -8.11 -15.90 4.04
CA HIS A 123 -6.74 -16.36 4.30
C HIS A 123 -6.15 -15.70 5.57
N LYS A 124 -6.42 -14.42 5.80
CA LYS A 124 -5.94 -13.73 7.00
C LYS A 124 -6.70 -14.12 8.27
N LEU A 125 -8.00 -14.41 8.19
CA LEU A 125 -8.78 -14.93 9.30
C LEU A 125 -8.32 -16.34 9.70
N ALA A 126 -7.99 -17.19 8.72
CA ALA A 126 -7.46 -18.54 8.97
C ALA A 126 -6.08 -18.53 9.66
N LYS A 127 -5.26 -17.50 9.40
CA LYS A 127 -3.92 -17.35 10.02
C LYS A 127 -3.93 -16.64 11.38
N GLY A 128 -5.05 -16.03 11.77
CA GLY A 128 -5.19 -15.28 13.03
C GLY A 128 -5.79 -16.10 14.18
N LYS A 129 -6.03 -17.41 13.97
CA LYS A 129 -6.42 -18.38 15.00
C LYS A 129 -5.21 -19.20 15.40
#